data_AF-A0A558AX57-F1
#
_entry.id   AF-A0A558AX57-F1
#
_cell.length_a   1.000
_cell.length_b   1.000
_cell.length_c   1.000
_cell.angle_alpha   90.00
_cell.angle_beta   90.00
_cell.angle_gamma   90.00
#
_symmetry.space_group_name_H-M   'P 1'
#
loop_
_entity.id
_entity.type
_entity.pdbx_description
1 polymer ?
#
loop_
_entity_poly.entity_id
_entity_poly.type
_entity_poly.pdbx_seq_one_letter_code
_entity_poly.pdbx_strand_id
1 'polypeptide(L)'
;MNRLIRTEDLEYRTVEYALDANSADSLAADIKEVFRRYDPPHLTIDITALAPHHRADMDHFVSSDYRHRCAIFIPAEEMDRIQFEKLDWVSKVEPEGDGFLFHLAGARASDPVETFDILKRNFSLKHKSYEMEIIESLIGESNRERQKYELLQSRYESLKAARMGGRDMDLEKRYVELMEKYKQSLQRLEKLRQSKLGRLQMFYWRQRRRR
;
A
#
# COMPACT_ATOMS: atom_id res chain seq x y z
N MET A 1 12.95 4.18 -12.55
CA MET A 1 14.14 4.93 -12.09
C MET A 1 14.05 4.92 -10.57
N ASN A 2 14.88 4.13 -9.91
CA ASN A 2 14.78 3.85 -8.46
C ASN A 2 15.75 4.74 -7.70
N ARG A 3 15.49 6.05 -7.70
CA ARG A 3 16.40 7.03 -7.08
C ARG A 3 16.33 6.91 -5.55
N LEU A 4 17.49 6.77 -4.89
CA LEU A 4 17.61 6.52 -3.45
C LEU A 4 17.77 7.77 -2.59
N ILE A 5 18.28 8.86 -3.15
CA ILE A 5 18.63 10.05 -2.35
C ILE A 5 17.71 11.20 -2.78
N ARG A 6 16.85 11.64 -1.85
CA ARG A 6 16.03 12.85 -1.98
C ARG A 6 16.69 13.97 -1.19
N THR A 7 17.34 14.90 -1.87
CA THR A 7 17.86 16.12 -1.24
C THR A 7 16.75 17.14 -1.14
N GLU A 8 16.45 17.58 0.07
CA GLU A 8 15.49 18.66 0.31
C GLU A 8 16.20 19.83 0.96
N ASP A 9 16.21 20.95 0.24
CA ASP A 9 16.55 22.21 0.88
C ASP A 9 15.35 22.65 1.73
N LEU A 10 15.49 22.69 3.06
CA LEU A 10 14.40 23.10 3.94
C LEU A 10 14.14 24.62 3.89
N GLU A 11 15.10 25.43 3.44
CA GLU A 11 14.91 26.87 3.26
C GLU A 11 14.11 27.18 1.99
N TYR A 12 14.37 26.46 0.90
CA TYR A 12 13.76 26.75 -0.42
C TYR A 12 12.74 25.71 -0.91
N ARG A 13 12.56 24.61 -0.17
CA ARG A 13 11.69 23.46 -0.53
C ARG A 13 11.94 22.91 -1.94
N THR A 14 13.14 23.08 -2.46
CA THR A 14 13.54 22.49 -3.74
C THR A 14 13.94 21.04 -3.51
N VAL A 15 13.27 20.14 -4.24
CA VAL A 15 13.53 18.70 -4.21
C VAL A 15 14.43 18.36 -5.39
N GLU A 16 15.66 17.97 -5.10
CA GLU A 16 16.56 17.38 -6.07
C GLU A 16 16.73 15.88 -5.76
N TYR A 17 16.93 15.07 -6.79
CA TYR A 17 17.13 13.64 -6.62
C TYR A 17 18.55 13.28 -7.03
N ALA A 18 19.32 12.75 -6.09
CA ALA A 18 20.65 12.19 -6.31
C ALA A 18 20.57 10.67 -6.57
N LEU A 19 21.61 10.18 -7.26
CA LEU A 19 21.73 8.95 -8.06
C LEU A 19 21.37 7.61 -7.37
N ASP A 20 21.24 6.57 -8.20
CA ASP A 20 21.01 5.17 -7.81
C ASP A 20 22.27 4.56 -7.15
N ALA A 21 22.26 4.44 -5.83
CA ALA A 21 23.30 3.69 -5.09
C ALA A 21 23.01 2.18 -5.12
N ASN A 22 23.94 1.39 -5.67
CA ASN A 22 23.80 -0.07 -5.78
C ASN A 22 24.40 -0.85 -4.58
N SER A 23 25.09 -0.17 -3.67
CA SER A 23 25.71 -0.74 -2.46
C SER A 23 25.78 0.27 -1.31
N ALA A 24 25.98 -0.19 -0.08
CA ALA A 24 26.14 0.68 1.09
C ALA A 24 27.35 1.63 0.96
N ASP A 25 28.47 1.15 0.39
CA ASP A 25 29.66 1.98 0.16
C ASP A 25 29.43 3.05 -0.91
N SER A 26 28.71 2.71 -1.99
CA SER A 26 28.30 3.67 -3.02
C SER A 26 27.40 4.75 -2.42
N LEU A 27 26.43 4.34 -1.60
CA LEU A 27 25.51 5.25 -0.92
C LEU A 27 26.25 6.22 0.00
N ALA A 28 27.22 5.72 0.79
CA ALA A 28 28.04 6.57 1.66
C ALA A 28 28.85 7.60 0.87
N ALA A 29 29.38 7.22 -0.30
CA ALA A 29 30.12 8.11 -1.17
C ALA A 29 29.19 9.18 -1.80
N ASP A 30 28.01 8.77 -2.27
CA ASP A 30 27.02 9.67 -2.87
C ASP A 30 26.51 10.69 -1.85
N ILE A 31 26.22 10.27 -0.62
CA ILE A 31 25.83 11.16 0.48
C ILE A 31 26.92 12.19 0.77
N LYS A 32 28.19 11.77 0.86
CA LYS A 32 29.32 12.70 1.08
C LYS A 32 29.46 13.71 -0.04
N GLU A 33 29.27 13.28 -1.28
CA GLU A 33 29.34 14.17 -2.45
C GLU A 33 28.21 15.19 -2.44
N VAL A 34 26.99 14.79 -2.06
CA VAL A 34 25.89 15.73 -1.84
C VAL A 34 26.24 16.75 -0.76
N PHE A 35 26.72 16.32 0.41
CA PHE A 35 27.12 17.26 1.46
C PHE A 35 28.25 18.21 1.06
N ARG A 36 29.11 17.82 0.11
CA ARG A 36 30.13 18.72 -0.46
C ARG A 36 29.55 19.75 -1.43
N ARG A 37 28.56 19.36 -2.22
CA ARG A 37 27.97 20.20 -3.27
C ARG A 37 26.98 21.21 -2.73
N TYR A 38 26.32 20.87 -1.64
CA TYR A 38 25.21 21.62 -1.12
C TYR A 38 25.46 21.97 0.35
N ASP A 39 25.41 23.26 0.66
CA ASP A 39 25.42 23.81 2.01
C ASP A 39 24.21 24.77 2.05
N PRO A 40 23.03 24.43 2.65
CA PRO A 40 22.81 23.53 3.78
C PRO A 40 21.59 22.55 3.59
N PRO A 41 21.61 21.54 2.70
CA PRO A 41 20.44 20.69 2.55
C PRO A 41 20.31 19.76 3.74
N HIS A 42 19.05 19.52 4.09
CA HIS A 42 18.67 18.34 4.83
C HIS A 42 18.46 17.22 3.82
N LEU A 43 18.88 16.02 4.18
CA LEU A 43 18.95 14.89 3.27
C LEU A 43 17.91 13.86 3.71
N THR A 44 16.96 13.56 2.83
CA THR A 44 16.06 12.43 3.02
C THR A 44 16.59 11.26 2.20
N ILE A 45 16.94 10.17 2.87
CA ILE A 45 17.47 8.97 2.21
C ILE A 45 16.34 7.95 2.14
N ASP A 46 15.90 7.65 0.92
CA ASP A 46 14.95 6.59 0.64
C ASP A 46 15.72 5.29 0.42
N ILE A 47 15.74 4.42 1.44
CA ILE A 47 16.51 3.17 1.40
C ILE A 47 15.76 2.02 0.72
N THR A 48 14.58 2.27 0.12
CA THR A 48 13.76 1.20 -0.48
C THR A 48 14.46 0.45 -1.59
N ALA A 49 15.31 1.10 -2.38
CA ALA A 49 16.04 0.42 -3.45
C ALA A 49 17.34 -0.29 -2.99
N LEU A 50 17.74 -0.15 -1.71
CA LEU A 50 18.85 -0.94 -1.16
C LEU A 50 18.39 -2.35 -0.84
N ALA A 51 19.25 -3.32 -1.11
CA ALA A 51 19.01 -4.69 -0.71
C ALA A 51 18.90 -4.81 0.83
N PRO A 52 18.00 -5.66 1.37
CA PRO A 52 17.72 -5.73 2.81
C PRO A 52 18.94 -5.90 3.73
N HIS A 53 19.99 -6.57 3.26
CA HIS A 53 21.22 -6.78 4.02
C HIS A 53 22.05 -5.49 4.17
N HIS A 54 22.04 -4.61 3.17
CA HIS A 54 22.69 -3.28 3.27
C HIS A 54 21.89 -2.31 4.15
N ARG A 55 20.60 -2.57 4.37
CA ARG A 55 19.75 -1.75 5.26
C ARG A 55 20.05 -1.99 6.74
N ALA A 56 20.73 -3.09 7.10
CA ALA A 56 21.20 -3.32 8.46
C ALA A 56 22.43 -2.47 8.80
N ASP A 57 23.15 -1.98 7.78
CA ASP A 57 24.40 -1.22 7.91
C ASP A 57 24.14 0.29 7.90
N MET A 58 23.02 0.76 8.45
CA MET A 58 22.69 2.19 8.51
C MET A 58 23.75 3.01 9.24
N ASP A 59 24.38 2.41 10.25
CA ASP A 59 25.51 3.00 10.96
C ASP A 59 26.75 3.20 10.07
N HIS A 60 26.91 2.41 9.01
CA HIS A 60 28.09 2.42 8.13
C HIS A 60 28.09 3.60 7.16
N PHE A 61 26.94 3.97 6.60
CA PHE A 61 26.87 5.02 5.58
C PHE A 61 26.43 6.39 6.09
N VAL A 62 25.77 6.47 7.27
CA VAL A 62 25.50 7.74 7.92
C VAL A 62 26.54 8.02 9.01
N SER A 63 27.65 8.64 8.60
CA SER A 63 28.68 9.14 9.51
C SER A 63 28.06 10.05 10.59
N SER A 64 28.56 9.95 11.83
CA SER A 64 28.19 10.78 12.98
C SER A 64 28.05 12.26 12.64
N ASP A 65 28.95 12.75 11.78
CA ASP A 65 29.11 14.16 11.48
C ASP A 65 27.93 14.69 10.67
N TYR A 66 27.21 13.84 9.95
CA TYR A 66 26.10 14.23 9.08
C TYR A 66 24.74 13.72 9.56
N ARG A 67 24.68 12.87 10.59
CA ARG A 67 23.41 12.35 11.16
C ARG A 67 22.42 13.47 11.45
N HIS A 68 22.92 14.62 11.89
CA HIS A 68 22.09 15.76 12.26
C HIS A 68 21.38 16.48 11.12
N ARG A 69 21.74 16.15 9.88
CA ARG A 69 21.15 16.72 8.67
C ARG A 69 20.43 15.67 7.84
N CYS A 70 20.28 14.45 8.37
CA CYS A 70 19.66 13.35 7.65
C CYS A 70 18.31 12.99 8.29
N ALA A 71 17.40 12.55 7.42
CA ALA A 71 16.25 11.76 7.76
C ALA A 71 16.21 10.54 6.84
N ILE A 72 15.62 9.46 7.30
CA ILE A 72 15.57 8.21 6.55
C ILE A 72 14.11 7.83 6.35
N PHE A 73 13.72 7.63 5.10
CA PHE A 73 12.41 7.14 4.75
C PHE A 73 12.44 5.61 4.69
N ILE A 74 11.49 4.97 5.39
CA ILE A 74 11.27 3.52 5.31
C ILE A 74 9.77 3.26 5.16
N PRO A 75 9.34 2.39 4.22
CA PRO A 75 7.94 2.02 4.07
C PRO A 75 7.37 1.44 5.36
N ALA A 76 6.10 1.72 5.61
CA ALA A 76 5.47 1.31 6.85
C ALA A 76 5.37 -0.22 6.96
N GLU A 77 5.31 -0.95 5.85
CA GLU A 77 5.26 -2.42 5.83
C GLU A 77 6.59 -3.08 6.22
N GLU A 78 7.70 -2.38 5.99
CA GLU A 78 9.05 -2.93 6.10
C GLU A 78 9.71 -2.68 7.47
N MET A 79 9.09 -1.86 8.32
CA MET A 79 9.60 -1.53 9.65
C MET A 79 8.71 -2.12 10.75
N ASP A 80 9.24 -3.04 11.54
CA ASP A 80 8.62 -3.53 12.76
C ASP A 80 9.19 -2.88 14.03
N ARG A 81 8.57 -3.16 15.18
CA ARG A 81 8.97 -2.60 16.47
C ARG A 81 10.37 -3.05 16.90
N ILE A 82 10.74 -4.30 16.62
CA ILE A 82 12.04 -4.87 17.02
C ILE A 82 13.16 -4.20 16.23
N GLN A 83 12.92 -3.94 14.94
CA GLN A 83 13.84 -3.21 14.07
C GLN A 83 13.95 -1.74 14.51
N PHE A 84 12.82 -1.10 14.83
CA PHE A 84 12.82 0.30 15.29
C PHE A 84 13.59 0.48 16.61
N GLU A 85 13.41 -0.41 17.58
CA GLU A 85 14.11 -0.35 18.88
C GLU A 85 15.63 -0.49 18.75
N LYS A 86 16.14 -1.04 17.64
CA LYS A 86 17.58 -1.08 17.34
C LYS A 86 18.13 0.26 16.83
N LEU A 87 17.27 1.19 16.43
CA LEU A 87 17.63 2.52 15.95
C LEU A 87 17.67 3.51 17.13
N ASP A 88 18.63 3.31 18.03
CA ASP A 88 18.76 4.07 19.28
C ASP A 88 19.05 5.57 19.07
N TRP A 89 19.54 5.93 17.88
CA TRP A 89 19.85 7.28 17.42
C TRP A 89 18.66 8.04 16.84
N VAL A 90 17.46 7.45 16.73
CA VAL A 90 16.28 8.17 16.23
C VAL A 90 15.80 9.19 17.26
N SER A 91 15.74 10.45 16.84
CA SER A 91 15.26 11.57 17.65
C SER A 91 13.74 11.74 17.56
N LYS A 92 13.17 11.53 16.37
CA LYS A 92 11.77 11.78 16.04
C LYS A 92 11.32 10.90 14.88
N VAL A 93 10.05 10.50 14.89
CA VAL A 93 9.39 9.77 13.81
C VAL A 93 8.21 10.59 13.30
N GLU A 94 8.09 10.71 11.99
CA GLU A 94 6.96 11.38 11.33
C GLU A 94 6.36 10.48 10.25
N PRO A 95 5.05 10.57 10.00
CA PRO A 95 4.45 9.92 8.84
C PRO A 95 4.80 10.67 7.56
N GLU A 96 5.22 9.94 6.52
CA GLU A 96 5.49 10.48 5.18
C GLU A 96 4.89 9.51 4.16
N GLY A 97 3.90 9.94 3.36
CA GLY A 97 3.24 9.09 2.37
C GLY A 97 2.76 7.74 2.94
N ASP A 98 3.30 6.65 2.39
CA ASP A 98 3.02 5.26 2.81
C ASP A 98 4.09 4.67 3.77
N GLY A 99 4.86 5.53 4.41
CA GLY A 99 5.95 5.14 5.30
C GLY A 99 6.20 6.10 6.45
N PHE A 100 7.39 5.96 7.01
CA PHE A 100 7.86 6.73 8.14
C PHE A 100 9.15 7.44 7.77
N LEU A 101 9.25 8.69 8.18
CA LEU A 101 10.46 9.48 8.14
C LEU A 101 11.10 9.47 9.55
N PHE A 102 12.29 8.89 9.64
CA PHE A 102 13.07 8.78 10.87
C PHE A 102 14.13 9.88 10.89
N HIS A 103 14.01 10.82 11.81
CA HIS A 103 14.99 11.88 12.00
C HIS A 103 16.11 11.39 12.92
N LEU A 104 17.37 11.63 12.53
CA LEU A 104 18.53 11.12 13.27
C LEU A 104 19.16 12.18 14.22
N ALA A 105 18.65 13.42 14.23
CA ALA A 105 18.97 14.40 15.26
C ALA A 105 17.82 15.39 15.53
N GLY A 106 18.04 16.26 16.52
CA GLY A 106 17.04 17.17 17.07
C GLY A 106 16.74 16.85 18.54
N ALA A 107 15.95 17.71 19.18
CA ALA A 107 15.45 17.41 20.53
C ALA A 107 14.69 16.09 20.47
N ARG A 108 15.17 15.09 21.22
CA ARG A 108 14.52 13.78 21.29
C ARG A 108 13.08 14.00 21.73
N ALA A 109 12.13 13.52 20.94
CA ALA A 109 10.74 13.50 21.37
C ALA A 109 10.66 12.79 22.73
N SER A 110 9.68 13.16 23.56
CA SER A 110 9.56 12.60 24.91
C SER A 110 9.54 11.07 24.91
N ASP A 111 8.96 10.46 23.88
CA ASP A 111 9.03 9.02 23.62
C ASP A 111 8.88 8.71 22.10
N PRO A 112 9.99 8.50 21.37
CA PRO A 112 9.95 8.12 19.95
C PRO A 112 9.33 6.72 19.72
N VAL A 113 9.41 5.83 20.72
CA VAL A 113 8.85 4.48 20.65
C VAL A 113 7.34 4.52 20.73
N GLU A 114 6.80 5.28 21.68
CA GLU A 114 5.35 5.49 21.78
C GLU A 114 4.81 6.15 20.49
N THR A 115 5.52 7.15 19.99
CA THR A 115 5.15 7.83 18.73
C THR A 115 5.11 6.85 17.56
N PHE A 116 6.14 6.00 17.42
CA PHE A 116 6.18 4.96 16.39
C PHE A 116 5.01 3.97 16.53
N ASP A 117 4.73 3.47 17.73
CA ASP A 117 3.64 2.52 18.00
C ASP A 117 2.28 3.11 17.58
N ILE A 118 2.02 4.38 17.90
CA ILE A 118 0.80 5.09 17.50
C ILE A 118 0.72 5.20 15.97
N LEU A 119 1.80 5.65 15.32
CA LEU A 119 1.83 5.83 13.86
C LEU A 119 1.66 4.49 13.13
N LYS A 120 2.33 3.42 13.59
CA LYS A 120 2.21 2.07 13.05
C LYS A 120 0.79 1.53 13.19
N ARG A 121 0.15 1.75 14.34
CA ARG A 121 -1.24 1.36 14.56
C ARG A 121 -2.19 2.12 13.63
N ASN A 122 -2.01 3.42 13.49
CA ASN A 122 -2.82 4.26 12.60
C ASN A 122 -2.67 3.82 11.14
N PHE A 123 -1.46 3.48 10.71
CA PHE A 123 -1.21 2.95 9.38
C PHE A 123 -1.95 1.63 9.14
N SER A 124 -1.88 0.70 10.11
CA SER A 124 -2.63 -0.56 10.04
C SER A 124 -4.14 -0.35 9.96
N LEU A 125 -4.68 0.62 10.69
CA LEU A 125 -6.11 0.96 10.65
C LEU A 125 -6.51 1.57 9.30
N LYS A 126 -5.70 2.46 8.74
CA LYS A 126 -5.90 3.05 7.41
C LYS A 126 -5.92 1.96 6.33
N HIS A 127 -4.96 1.04 6.34
CA HIS A 127 -4.92 -0.09 5.41
C HIS A 127 -6.18 -0.97 5.52
N LYS A 128 -6.58 -1.34 6.74
CA LYS A 128 -7.82 -2.11 6.97
C LYS A 128 -9.07 -1.38 6.49
N SER A 129 -9.12 -0.05 6.59
CA SER A 129 -10.24 0.75 6.08
C SER A 129 -10.34 0.68 4.56
N TYR A 130 -9.22 0.85 3.85
CA TYR A 130 -9.18 0.71 2.39
C TYR A 130 -9.54 -0.70 1.92
N GLU A 131 -9.01 -1.73 2.59
CA GLU A 131 -9.41 -3.11 2.33
C GLU A 131 -10.92 -3.27 2.47
N MET A 132 -11.53 -2.71 3.52
CA MET A 132 -12.98 -2.75 3.72
C MET A 132 -13.77 -2.05 2.61
N GLU A 133 -13.35 -0.86 2.18
CA GLU A 133 -13.99 -0.11 1.08
C GLU A 133 -13.94 -0.88 -0.25
N ILE A 134 -12.79 -1.48 -0.57
CA ILE A 134 -12.63 -2.32 -1.77
C ILE A 134 -13.61 -3.48 -1.72
N ILE A 135 -13.72 -4.16 -0.59
CA ILE A 135 -14.60 -5.33 -0.50
C ILE A 135 -16.08 -4.92 -0.47
N GLU A 136 -16.44 -3.75 0.10
CA GLU A 136 -17.80 -3.22 0.00
C GLU A 136 -18.19 -2.93 -1.46
N SER A 137 -17.27 -2.37 -2.25
CA SER A 137 -17.45 -2.20 -3.70
C SER A 137 -17.68 -3.53 -4.41
N LEU A 138 -16.86 -4.56 -4.10
CA LEU A 138 -16.99 -5.89 -4.68
C LEU A 138 -18.33 -6.58 -4.33
N ILE A 139 -18.85 -6.40 -3.12
CA ILE A 139 -20.20 -6.88 -2.75
C ILE A 139 -21.28 -6.14 -3.55
N GLY A 140 -21.14 -4.82 -3.71
CA GLY A 140 -22.05 -4.01 -4.51
C GLY A 140 -22.11 -4.48 -5.97
N GLU A 141 -20.95 -4.76 -6.55
CA GLU A 141 -20.83 -5.33 -7.91
C GLU A 141 -21.44 -6.73 -8.00
N SER A 142 -21.16 -7.62 -7.03
CA SER A 142 -21.73 -8.96 -6.99
C SER A 142 -23.26 -8.96 -6.97
N ASN A 143 -23.86 -8.09 -6.15
CA ASN A 143 -25.32 -7.96 -6.09
C ASN A 143 -25.90 -7.46 -7.41
N ARG A 144 -25.24 -6.50 -8.07
CA ARG A 144 -25.67 -5.97 -9.38
C ARG A 144 -25.57 -7.03 -10.48
N GLU A 145 -24.49 -7.83 -10.50
CA GLU A 145 -24.33 -8.91 -11.47
C GLU A 145 -25.36 -10.02 -11.26
N ARG A 146 -25.65 -10.36 -9.99
CA ARG A 146 -26.69 -11.34 -9.65
C ARG A 146 -28.08 -10.91 -10.12
N GLN A 147 -28.45 -9.65 -9.91
CA GLN A 147 -29.73 -9.10 -10.41
C GLN A 147 -29.84 -9.19 -11.94
N LYS A 148 -28.75 -8.89 -12.66
CA LYS A 148 -28.73 -9.00 -14.13
C LYS A 148 -28.88 -10.45 -14.57
N TYR A 149 -28.21 -11.39 -13.90
CA TYR A 149 -28.33 -12.82 -14.17
C TYR A 149 -29.76 -13.32 -13.96
N GLU A 150 -30.38 -13.01 -12.81
CA GLU A 150 -31.75 -13.43 -12.49
C GLU A 150 -32.78 -12.86 -13.50
N LEU A 151 -32.61 -11.60 -13.91
CA LEU A 151 -33.43 -10.98 -14.96
C LEU A 151 -33.24 -11.68 -16.31
N LEU A 152 -31.99 -12.01 -16.68
CA LEU A 152 -31.70 -12.69 -17.93
C LEU A 152 -32.27 -14.10 -17.97
N GLN A 153 -32.17 -14.83 -16.86
CA GLN A 153 -32.72 -16.16 -16.71
C GLN A 153 -34.24 -16.15 -16.85
N SER A 154 -34.93 -15.21 -16.19
CA SER A 154 -36.38 -15.05 -16.33
C SER A 154 -36.80 -14.75 -17.77
N ARG A 155 -36.04 -13.89 -18.49
CA ARG A 155 -36.28 -13.60 -19.91
C ARG A 155 -36.05 -14.81 -20.80
N TYR A 156 -35.00 -15.58 -20.54
CA TYR A 156 -34.72 -16.82 -21.26
C TYR A 156 -35.81 -17.87 -21.05
N GLU A 157 -36.27 -18.08 -19.82
CA GLU A 157 -37.39 -18.99 -19.52
C GLU A 157 -38.69 -18.55 -20.22
N SER A 158 -38.95 -17.24 -20.26
CA SER A 158 -40.10 -16.67 -20.98
C SER A 158 -40.02 -16.88 -22.49
N LEU A 159 -38.83 -16.70 -23.09
CA LEU A 159 -38.60 -16.95 -24.52
C LEU A 159 -38.73 -18.44 -24.87
N LYS A 160 -38.17 -19.31 -24.03
CA LYS A 160 -38.31 -20.77 -24.17
C LYS A 160 -39.78 -21.21 -24.10
N ALA A 161 -40.60 -20.56 -23.28
CA ALA A 161 -42.04 -20.81 -23.20
C ALA A 161 -42.80 -20.27 -24.43
N ALA A 162 -42.33 -19.17 -25.03
CA ALA A 162 -42.92 -18.55 -26.23
C ALA A 162 -42.53 -19.24 -27.55
N ARG A 163 -41.78 -20.35 -27.49
CA ARG A 163 -41.15 -21.11 -28.59
C ARG A 163 -42.15 -21.86 -29.49
N MET A 164 -43.13 -21.15 -30.04
CA MET A 164 -44.06 -21.62 -31.06
C MET A 164 -43.71 -21.11 -32.48
N GLY A 165 -42.61 -20.36 -32.66
CA GLY A 165 -42.40 -19.56 -33.88
C GLY A 165 -40.97 -19.45 -34.44
N GLY A 166 -40.12 -20.46 -34.33
CA GLY A 166 -38.97 -20.73 -35.23
C GLY A 166 -37.84 -19.70 -35.45
N ARG A 167 -37.94 -18.43 -35.02
CA ARG A 167 -36.92 -17.37 -35.28
C ARG A 167 -36.02 -17.01 -34.10
N ASP A 168 -36.21 -17.62 -32.93
CA ASP A 168 -35.54 -17.17 -31.69
C ASP A 168 -34.23 -17.90 -31.33
N MET A 169 -33.75 -18.84 -32.16
CA MET A 169 -32.55 -19.64 -31.81
C MET A 169 -31.26 -18.83 -31.63
N ASP A 170 -31.07 -17.74 -32.40
CA ASP A 170 -29.89 -16.87 -32.26
C ASP A 170 -29.96 -15.96 -31.02
N LEU A 171 -31.19 -15.58 -30.63
CA LEU A 171 -31.45 -14.85 -29.38
C LEU A 171 -31.23 -15.76 -28.16
N GLU A 172 -31.74 -17.00 -28.21
CA GLU A 172 -31.50 -18.03 -27.19
C GLU A 172 -29.99 -18.25 -26.97
N LYS A 173 -29.20 -18.39 -28.05
CA LYS A 173 -27.73 -18.53 -27.96
C LYS A 173 -27.06 -17.33 -27.28
N ARG A 174 -27.41 -16.09 -27.67
CA ARG A 174 -26.86 -14.87 -27.07
C ARG A 174 -27.20 -14.77 -25.58
N TYR A 175 -28.42 -15.15 -25.19
CA TYR A 175 -28.81 -15.20 -23.79
C TYR A 175 -28.00 -16.22 -22.99
N VAL A 176 -27.78 -17.41 -23.54
CA VAL A 176 -26.94 -18.45 -22.91
C VAL A 176 -25.49 -17.97 -22.75
N GLU A 177 -24.91 -17.34 -23.78
CA GLU A 177 -23.56 -16.79 -23.70
C GLU A 177 -23.42 -15.68 -22.64
N LEU A 178 -24.40 -14.77 -22.54
CA LEU A 178 -24.40 -13.75 -21.50
C LEU A 178 -24.59 -14.35 -20.10
N MET A 179 -25.48 -15.34 -19.94
CA MET A 179 -25.67 -16.03 -18.67
C MET A 179 -24.38 -16.72 -18.21
N GLU A 180 -23.65 -17.38 -19.11
CA GLU A 180 -22.39 -18.05 -18.76
C GLU A 180 -21.29 -17.03 -18.38
N LYS A 181 -21.26 -15.86 -19.04
CA LYS A 181 -20.37 -14.74 -18.63
C LYS A 181 -20.66 -14.27 -17.20
N TYR A 182 -21.93 -14.02 -16.87
CA TYR A 182 -22.31 -13.60 -15.51
C TYR A 182 -22.04 -14.68 -14.47
N LYS A 183 -22.26 -15.95 -14.81
CA LYS A 183 -21.94 -17.08 -13.94
C LYS A 183 -20.43 -17.18 -13.66
N GLN A 184 -19.58 -16.93 -14.66
CA GLN A 184 -18.13 -16.86 -14.46
C GLN A 184 -17.72 -15.69 -13.56
N SER A 185 -18.32 -14.50 -13.74
CA SER A 185 -18.07 -13.36 -12.86
C SER A 185 -18.47 -13.65 -11.41
N LEU A 186 -19.66 -14.22 -11.20
CA LEU A 186 -20.12 -14.65 -9.88
C LEU A 186 -19.19 -15.67 -9.23
N GLN A 187 -18.68 -16.64 -9.98
CA GLN A 187 -17.69 -17.60 -9.48
C GLN A 187 -16.37 -16.94 -9.07
N ARG A 188 -15.90 -15.93 -9.81
CA ARG A 188 -14.69 -15.17 -9.44
C ARG A 188 -14.92 -14.38 -8.15
N LEU A 189 -16.08 -13.75 -8.01
CA LEU A 189 -16.47 -13.02 -6.80
C LEU A 189 -16.63 -13.94 -5.59
N GLU A 190 -17.13 -15.17 -5.79
CA GLU A 190 -17.23 -16.16 -4.73
C GLU A 190 -15.85 -16.65 -4.26
N LYS A 191 -14.90 -16.85 -5.17
CA LYS A 191 -13.49 -17.11 -4.81
C LYS A 191 -12.88 -15.97 -4.00
N LEU A 192 -13.17 -14.72 -4.38
CA LEU A 192 -12.77 -13.54 -3.62
C LEU A 192 -13.41 -13.50 -2.23
N ARG A 193 -14.68 -13.90 -2.09
CA ARG A 193 -15.36 -14.02 -0.79
C ARG A 193 -14.75 -15.09 0.12
N GLN A 194 -14.24 -16.17 -0.46
CA GLN A 194 -13.58 -17.26 0.28
C GLN A 194 -12.13 -16.96 0.67
N SER A 195 -11.53 -15.91 0.09
CA SER A 195 -10.20 -15.43 0.48
C SER A 195 -10.14 -15.03 1.96
N LYS A 196 -8.92 -14.90 2.51
CA LYS A 196 -8.69 -14.47 3.90
C LYS A 196 -9.34 -13.11 4.17
N LEU A 197 -9.28 -12.21 3.20
CA LEU A 197 -9.88 -10.87 3.23
C LEU A 197 -11.41 -10.93 3.20
N GLY A 198 -12.00 -11.71 2.29
CA GLY A 198 -13.45 -11.88 2.16
C GLY A 198 -14.10 -12.52 3.40
N ARG A 199 -13.38 -13.45 4.06
CA ARG A 199 -13.82 -14.02 5.35
C ARG A 199 -13.84 -13.00 6.47
N LEU A 200 -12.84 -12.12 6.53
CA LEU A 200 -12.74 -11.06 7.53
C LEU A 200 -13.88 -10.05 7.39
N GLN A 201 -14.22 -9.68 6.14
CA GLN A 201 -15.33 -8.77 5.86
C GLN A 201 -16.70 -9.39 6.18
N MET A 202 -16.93 -10.67 5.85
CA MET A 202 -18.15 -11.38 6.25
C MET A 202 -18.29 -11.46 7.77
N PHE A 203 -17.18 -11.57 8.50
CA PHE A 203 -17.16 -11.53 9.95
C PHE A 203 -17.55 -10.14 10.48
N TYR A 204 -16.92 -9.08 9.98
CA TYR A 204 -17.25 -7.69 10.35
C TYR A 204 -18.71 -7.33 10.02
N TRP A 205 -19.20 -7.72 8.85
CA TRP A 205 -20.58 -7.50 8.43
C TRP A 205 -21.59 -8.21 9.33
N ARG A 206 -21.31 -9.46 9.74
CA ARG A 206 -22.14 -10.21 10.70
C ARG A 206 -22.13 -9.56 12.09
N GLN A 207 -21.01 -8.96 12.50
CA GLN A 207 -20.90 -8.26 13.78
C GLN A 207 -21.68 -6.94 13.78
N ARG A 208 -21.61 -6.16 12.69
CA ARG A 208 -22.34 -4.90 12.53
C ARG A 208 -23.86 -5.09 12.47
N ARG A 209 -24.36 -6.19 11.89
CA ARG A 209 -25.80 -6.54 11.87
C ARG A 209 -26.35 -7.04 13.21
N ARG A 210 -25.49 -7.38 14.17
CA ARG A 210 -25.88 -7.88 15.51
C ARG A 210 -25.86 -6.79 16.59
N ARG A 211 -25.40 -5.58 16.24
CA ARG A 211 -25.58 -4.36 17.02
C ARG A 211 -26.75 -3.57 16.45
#